data_AF-A0AA36JP42-F1
#
_entry.id   AF-A0AA36JP42-F1
#
_cell.length_a   1.000
_cell.length_b   1.000
_cell.length_c   1.000
_cell.angle_alpha   90.00
_cell.angle_beta   90.00
_cell.angle_gamma   90.00
#
_symmetry.space_group_name_H-M   'P 1'
#
loop_
_entity.id
_entity.type
_entity.pdbx_description
1 polymer ?
#
loop_
_entity_poly.entity_id
_entity_poly.type
_entity_poly.pdbx_seq_one_letter_code
_entity_poly.pdbx_strand_id
1 'polypeptide(L)'
;MQQVLTLLRNRRACALHGPKGIGKSAMGIEVARFAASPGRLFSGNVLHVRVDDKSSALKVIKESVDFFAARHMPMEPHGESGRTVWQLQQLERCRPTPMLLVLDDECHALQLPVLRGLLAEALRKTHRLVLLLCSTTPLHESLGSTKVVNVELTGLDDARSASLLLRRVHRPLSPGDFLEAEGISEARHVAPG
;
A
#
# COMPACT_ATOMS: atom_id res chain seq x y z
N MET A 1 -7.67 -11.76 -1.02
CA MET A 1 -7.61 -11.12 0.33
C MET A 1 -7.11 -12.05 1.43
N GLN A 2 -7.74 -13.22 1.66
CA GLN A 2 -7.36 -14.12 2.75
C GLN A 2 -5.86 -14.49 2.77
N GLN A 3 -5.27 -14.81 1.61
CA GLN A 3 -3.83 -15.10 1.50
C GLN A 3 -2.95 -13.98 2.05
N VAL A 4 -3.22 -12.72 1.70
CA VAL A 4 -2.47 -11.56 2.19
C VAL A 4 -2.61 -11.43 3.70
N LEU A 5 -3.83 -11.58 4.25
CA LEU A 5 -4.06 -11.52 5.70
C LEU A 5 -3.33 -12.64 6.46
N THR A 6 -3.28 -13.85 5.90
CA THR A 6 -2.50 -14.96 6.46
C THR A 6 -1.01 -14.67 6.45
N LEU A 7 -0.49 -14.04 5.40
CA LEU A 7 0.91 -13.63 5.33
C LEU A 7 1.22 -12.54 6.36
N LEU A 8 0.36 -11.53 6.51
CA LEU A 8 0.55 -10.43 7.48
C LEU A 8 0.53 -10.90 8.94
N ARG A 9 -0.02 -12.09 9.24
CA ARG A 9 0.08 -12.73 10.57
C ARG A 9 1.46 -13.31 10.86
N ASN A 10 2.13 -13.81 9.82
CA ASN A 10 3.33 -14.64 9.94
C ASN A 10 4.60 -13.95 9.40
N ARG A 11 4.46 -12.81 8.74
CA ARG A 11 5.53 -12.09 8.05
C ARG A 11 5.46 -10.61 8.39
N ARG A 12 6.63 -10.00 8.57
CA ARG A 12 6.75 -8.57 8.85
C ARG A 12 6.81 -7.69 7.61
N ALA A 13 7.02 -8.27 6.43
CA ALA A 13 7.01 -7.55 5.17
C ALA A 13 6.45 -8.42 4.05
N CYS A 14 5.41 -7.91 3.39
CA CYS A 14 4.82 -8.52 2.20
C CYS A 14 4.76 -7.46 1.09
N ALA A 15 5.03 -7.87 -0.15
CA ALA A 15 4.89 -7.04 -1.33
C ALA A 15 3.78 -7.58 -2.22
N LEU A 16 2.74 -6.78 -2.43
CA LEU A 16 1.68 -7.03 -3.39
C LEU A 16 2.09 -6.43 -4.74
N HIS A 17 2.25 -7.25 -5.77
CA HIS A 17 2.69 -6.76 -7.07
C HIS A 17 1.81 -7.20 -8.24
N GLY A 18 1.95 -6.52 -9.37
CA GLY A 18 1.18 -6.78 -10.58
C GLY A 18 1.07 -5.53 -11.46
N PRO A 19 0.54 -5.66 -12.70
CA PRO A 19 0.48 -4.57 -13.66
C PRO A 19 -0.34 -3.37 -13.17
N LYS A 20 -0.15 -2.19 -13.80
CA LYS A 20 -0.97 -1.00 -13.50
C LYS A 20 -2.45 -1.30 -13.77
N GLY A 21 -3.34 -0.80 -12.92
CA GLY A 21 -4.79 -1.01 -13.06
C GLY A 21 -5.33 -2.34 -12.50
N ILE A 22 -4.47 -3.29 -12.10
CA ILE A 22 -4.92 -4.61 -11.60
C ILE A 22 -5.65 -4.58 -10.24
N GLY A 23 -5.79 -3.41 -9.62
CA GLY A 23 -6.50 -3.24 -8.35
C GLY A 23 -5.63 -3.37 -7.08
N LYS A 24 -4.30 -3.22 -7.18
CA LYS A 24 -3.38 -3.21 -6.02
C LYS A 24 -3.79 -2.21 -4.94
N SER A 25 -3.97 -0.95 -5.31
CA SER A 25 -4.36 0.14 -4.41
C SER A 25 -5.70 -0.15 -3.73
N ALA A 26 -6.70 -0.59 -4.51
CA ALA A 26 -8.01 -0.96 -3.98
C ALA A 26 -7.91 -2.12 -2.97
N MET A 27 -7.09 -3.13 -3.27
CA MET A 27 -6.81 -4.25 -2.38
C MET A 27 -6.03 -3.80 -1.12
N GLY A 28 -5.05 -2.92 -1.24
CA GLY A 28 -4.29 -2.35 -0.12
C GLY A 28 -5.19 -1.57 0.84
N ILE A 29 -6.08 -0.73 0.30
CA ILE A 29 -7.10 0.02 1.06
C ILE A 29 -8.06 -0.93 1.78
N GLU A 30 -8.56 -1.96 1.08
CA GLU A 30 -9.51 -2.90 1.67
C GLU A 30 -8.86 -3.74 2.78
N VAL A 31 -7.62 -4.22 2.56
CA VAL A 31 -6.83 -4.89 3.60
C VAL A 31 -6.60 -3.96 4.79
N ALA A 32 -6.27 -2.68 4.56
CA ALA A 32 -6.08 -1.70 5.63
C ALA A 32 -7.35 -1.50 6.46
N ARG A 33 -8.51 -1.30 5.81
CA ARG A 33 -9.82 -1.13 6.47
C ARG A 33 -10.22 -2.37 7.27
N PHE A 34 -10.10 -3.55 6.65
CA PHE A 34 -10.40 -4.81 7.31
C PHE A 34 -9.47 -5.03 8.52
N ALA A 35 -8.16 -4.82 8.36
CA ALA A 35 -7.16 -4.97 9.40
C ALA A 35 -7.36 -4.01 10.59
N ALA A 36 -7.83 -2.79 10.32
CA ALA A 36 -8.05 -1.75 11.32
C ALA A 36 -9.35 -1.93 12.14
N SER A 37 -10.28 -2.77 11.67
CA SER A 37 -11.59 -2.92 12.30
C SER A 37 -11.49 -3.50 13.73
N PRO A 38 -12.44 -3.18 14.64
CA PRO A 38 -12.44 -3.70 16.00
C PRO A 38 -12.34 -5.23 16.08
N GLY A 39 -11.53 -5.74 17.03
CA GLY A 39 -11.32 -7.18 17.23
C GLY A 39 -10.40 -7.84 16.18
N ARG A 40 -9.77 -7.07 15.29
CA ARG A 40 -8.81 -7.57 14.30
C ARG A 40 -7.37 -7.39 14.76
N LEU A 41 -6.46 -8.06 14.04
CA LEU A 41 -5.04 -8.14 14.40
C LEU A 41 -4.40 -6.76 14.59
N PHE A 42 -4.72 -5.80 13.72
CA PHE A 42 -4.17 -4.45 13.73
C PHE A 42 -5.23 -3.42 14.16
N SER A 43 -6.19 -3.81 15.01
CA SER A 43 -7.34 -2.98 15.42
C SER A 43 -6.90 -1.56 15.82
N GLY A 44 -7.35 -0.57 15.04
CA GLY A 44 -7.02 0.85 15.24
C GLY A 44 -5.54 1.25 15.04
N ASN A 45 -4.69 0.35 14.55
CA ASN A 45 -3.24 0.57 14.41
C ASN A 45 -2.76 0.30 12.97
N VAL A 46 -3.44 0.92 12.01
CA VAL A 46 -3.13 0.81 10.58
C VAL A 46 -2.89 2.21 10.01
N LEU A 47 -1.75 2.38 9.35
CA LEU A 47 -1.41 3.58 8.60
C LEU A 47 -1.30 3.22 7.12
N HIS A 48 -2.12 3.84 6.28
CA HIS A 48 -2.09 3.69 4.83
C HIS A 48 -1.51 4.96 4.21
N VAL A 49 -0.43 4.83 3.47
CA VAL A 49 0.28 5.94 2.82
C VAL A 49 0.34 5.67 1.32
N ARG A 50 -0.17 6.62 0.54
CA ARG A 50 -0.05 6.60 -0.92
C ARG A 50 1.12 7.47 -1.34
N VAL A 51 1.95 6.96 -2.24
CA VAL A 51 3.13 7.64 -2.75
C VAL A 51 3.01 7.78 -4.26
N ASP A 52 2.74 9.01 -4.69
CA ASP A 52 2.47 9.34 -6.10
C ASP A 52 3.67 9.99 -6.81
N ASP A 53 4.67 10.44 -6.05
CA ASP A 53 5.89 11.05 -6.58
C ASP A 53 7.14 10.54 -5.85
N LYS A 54 8.14 10.16 -6.63
CA LYS A 54 9.43 9.62 -6.15
C LYS A 54 10.18 10.65 -5.30
N SER A 55 10.18 11.91 -5.72
CA SER A 55 11.03 12.95 -5.11
C SER A 55 10.55 13.30 -3.69
N SER A 56 9.27 13.07 -3.41
CA SER A 56 8.61 13.41 -2.16
C SER A 56 8.25 12.21 -1.28
N ALA A 57 8.54 10.98 -1.71
CA ALA A 57 8.14 9.76 -1.00
C ALA A 57 8.49 9.76 0.50
N LEU A 58 9.72 10.15 0.85
CA LEU A 58 10.16 10.23 2.24
C LEU A 58 9.40 11.30 3.02
N LYS A 59 9.12 12.44 2.39
CA LYS A 59 8.37 13.55 2.99
C LYS A 59 6.93 13.10 3.29
N VAL A 60 6.26 12.48 2.32
CA VAL A 60 4.88 11.98 2.47
C VAL A 60 4.79 10.94 3.59
N ILE A 61 5.75 10.02 3.68
CA ILE A 61 5.80 9.02 4.76
C ILE A 61 6.05 9.70 6.11
N LYS A 62 7.00 10.65 6.19
CA LYS A 62 7.26 11.43 7.40
C LYS A 62 6.01 12.12 7.91
N GLU A 63 5.36 12.91 7.05
CA GLU A 63 4.15 13.67 7.38
C GLU A 63 3.00 12.74 7.80
N SER A 64 2.85 11.60 7.12
CA SER A 64 1.83 10.61 7.48
C SER A 64 2.07 9.98 8.86
N VAL A 65 3.34 9.66 9.18
CA VAL A 65 3.72 9.13 10.49
C VAL A 65 3.59 10.20 11.57
N ASP A 66 3.98 11.45 11.30
CA ASP A 66 3.81 12.58 12.21
C ASP A 66 2.33 12.78 12.56
N PHE A 67 1.47 12.85 11.56
CA PHE A 67 0.02 12.99 11.75
C PHE A 67 -0.58 11.80 12.50
N PHE A 68 -0.17 10.58 12.16
CA PHE A 68 -0.63 9.37 12.85
C PHE A 68 -0.17 9.36 14.31
N ALA A 69 1.08 9.70 14.59
CA ALA A 69 1.63 9.78 15.94
C ALA A 69 0.90 10.81 16.80
N ALA A 70 0.66 12.01 16.27
CA ALA A 70 -0.01 13.11 16.98
C ALA A 70 -1.44 12.76 17.42
N ARG A 71 -2.15 11.90 16.66
CA ARG A 71 -3.50 11.43 17.02
C ARG A 71 -3.51 10.43 18.18
N HIS A 72 -2.38 9.79 18.45
CA HIS A 72 -2.30 8.71 19.41
C HIS A 72 -1.50 9.07 20.66
N MET A 73 -0.65 10.09 20.59
CA MET A 73 0.19 10.53 21.70
C MET A 73 0.44 12.04 21.65
N PRO A 74 0.40 12.75 22.80
CA PRO A 74 1.01 14.07 22.90
C PRO A 74 2.53 13.90 22.77
N MET A 75 3.10 14.37 21.66
CA MET A 75 4.51 14.22 21.34
C MET A 75 5.22 15.57 21.42
N GLU A 76 6.25 15.64 22.27
CA GLU A 76 7.20 16.76 22.30
C GLU A 76 8.04 16.77 21.00
N PRO A 77 8.26 17.93 20.36
CA PRO A 77 9.03 18.01 19.13
C PRO A 77 10.48 17.55 19.35
N HIS A 78 10.86 16.44 18.73
CA HIS A 78 12.25 15.98 18.65
C HIS A 78 12.88 16.37 17.31
N GLY A 79 14.21 16.50 17.28
CA GLY A 79 14.97 16.91 16.08
C GLY A 79 14.70 16.07 14.83
N GLU A 80 14.98 16.64 13.65
CA GLU A 80 14.49 16.14 12.36
C GLU A 80 15.07 14.78 11.92
N SER A 81 16.28 14.42 12.36
CA SER A 81 16.95 13.19 11.91
C SER A 81 16.50 11.97 12.73
N GLY A 82 16.05 10.92 12.04
CA GLY A 82 15.58 9.68 12.69
C GLY A 82 14.21 9.76 13.36
N ARG A 83 13.54 10.92 13.31
CA ARG A 83 12.23 11.18 13.94
C ARG A 83 11.18 10.13 13.58
N THR A 84 11.06 9.77 12.31
CA THR A 84 10.05 8.81 11.82
C THR A 84 10.20 7.43 12.44
N VAL A 85 11.42 6.89 12.47
CA VAL A 85 11.66 5.55 13.04
C VAL A 85 11.40 5.58 14.53
N TRP A 86 11.87 6.63 15.22
CA TRP A 86 11.61 6.80 16.64
C TRP A 86 10.10 6.90 16.95
N GLN A 87 9.33 7.64 16.15
CA GLN A 87 7.86 7.73 16.32
C GLN A 87 7.18 6.37 16.13
N LEU A 88 7.57 5.61 15.11
CA LEU A 88 7.07 4.24 14.91
C LEU A 88 7.40 3.34 16.11
N GLN A 89 8.60 3.46 16.69
CA GLN A 89 8.97 2.76 17.93
C GLN A 89 8.10 3.17 19.12
N GLN A 90 7.82 4.47 19.30
CA GLN A 90 6.95 4.90 20.39
C GLN A 90 5.52 4.36 20.18
N LEU A 91 4.99 4.47 18.96
CA LEU A 91 3.66 3.94 18.60
C LEU A 91 3.52 2.45 18.89
N GLU A 92 4.57 1.66 18.62
CA GLU A 92 4.61 0.26 18.99
C GLU A 92 4.60 0.04 20.52
N ARG A 93 5.34 0.85 21.28
CA ARG A 93 5.44 0.71 22.75
C ARG A 93 4.14 1.06 23.45
N CYS A 94 3.42 2.06 22.96
CA CYS A 94 2.19 2.54 23.59
C CYS A 94 0.94 1.76 23.19
N ARG A 95 1.05 0.79 22.27
CA ARG A 95 -0.10 0.03 21.76
C ARG A 95 0.08 -1.47 21.99
N PRO A 96 -0.93 -2.16 22.56
CA PRO A 96 -0.86 -3.60 22.76
C PRO A 96 -1.11 -4.39 21.47
N THR A 97 -1.47 -3.76 20.35
CA THR A 97 -1.66 -4.41 19.04
C THR A 97 -0.50 -4.12 18.08
N PRO A 98 -0.14 -5.05 17.18
CA PRO A 98 0.86 -4.79 16.14
C PRO A 98 0.40 -3.64 15.23
N MET A 99 1.36 -3.00 14.56
CA MET A 99 1.11 -1.92 13.61
C MET A 99 1.21 -2.42 12.18
N LEU A 100 0.28 -2.05 11.32
CA LEU A 100 0.37 -2.26 9.88
C LEU A 100 0.63 -0.93 9.16
N LEU A 101 1.74 -0.85 8.45
CA LEU A 101 2.01 0.23 7.49
C LEU A 101 1.78 -0.31 6.07
N VAL A 102 0.77 0.24 5.40
CA VAL A 102 0.50 -0.03 3.99
C VAL A 102 1.10 1.10 3.16
N LEU A 103 2.03 0.77 2.26
CA LEU A 103 2.60 1.73 1.31
C LEU A 103 2.07 1.39 -0.09
N ASP A 104 1.31 2.31 -0.66
CA ASP A 104 0.83 2.23 -2.04
C ASP A 104 1.76 3.02 -2.96
N ASP A 105 2.68 2.30 -3.62
CA ASP A 105 3.73 2.87 -4.45
C ASP A 105 3.33 2.85 -5.93
N GLU A 106 2.72 3.95 -6.38
CA GLU A 106 2.37 4.13 -7.79
C GLU A 106 3.55 4.63 -8.62
N CYS A 107 4.56 5.20 -7.98
CA CYS A 107 5.66 5.89 -8.64
C CYS A 107 6.98 5.12 -8.57
N HIS A 108 7.03 3.87 -8.14
CA HIS A 108 8.27 3.08 -7.96
C HIS A 108 9.26 3.69 -6.93
N ALA A 109 8.78 4.43 -5.94
CA ALA A 109 9.58 4.94 -4.84
C ALA A 109 10.22 3.83 -4.00
N LEU A 110 9.65 2.62 -3.97
CA LEU A 110 10.21 1.48 -3.23
C LEU A 110 11.53 0.95 -3.80
N GLN A 111 11.90 1.39 -5.01
CA GLN A 111 13.21 1.13 -5.61
C GLN A 111 14.28 2.12 -5.14
N LEU A 112 13.90 3.22 -4.47
CA LEU A 112 14.85 4.21 -3.96
C LEU A 112 15.60 3.66 -2.74
N PRO A 113 16.95 3.62 -2.75
CA PRO A 113 17.73 3.11 -1.63
C PRO A 113 17.44 3.81 -0.31
N VAL A 114 17.19 5.12 -0.33
CA VAL A 114 16.91 5.91 0.87
C VAL A 114 15.60 5.48 1.54
N LEU A 115 14.54 5.24 0.76
CA LEU A 115 13.28 4.74 1.29
C LEU A 115 13.43 3.31 1.81
N ARG A 116 14.10 2.43 1.05
CA ARG A 116 14.40 1.06 1.50
C ARG A 116 15.17 1.04 2.82
N GLY A 117 16.17 1.92 2.95
CA GLY A 117 16.94 2.12 4.17
C GLY A 117 16.09 2.56 5.36
N LEU A 118 15.17 3.51 5.15
CA LEU A 118 14.22 3.94 6.19
C LEU A 118 13.32 2.78 6.64
N LEU A 119 12.77 2.00 5.71
CA LEU A 119 11.89 0.86 6.03
C LEU A 119 12.64 -0.28 6.71
N ALA A 120 13.85 -0.59 6.26
CA ALA A 120 14.72 -1.57 6.88
C ALA A 120 15.09 -1.17 8.32
N GLU A 121 15.43 0.11 8.52
CA GLU A 121 15.72 0.64 9.85
C GLU A 121 14.49 0.60 10.75
N ALA A 122 13.31 0.98 10.24
CA ALA A 122 12.05 0.86 10.97
C ALA A 122 11.78 -0.59 11.40
N LEU A 123 11.89 -1.56 10.48
CA LEU A 123 11.72 -2.99 10.79
C LEU A 123 12.77 -3.51 11.77
N ARG A 124 14.01 -3.02 11.73
CA ARG A 124 15.06 -3.43 12.67
C ARG A 124 14.78 -2.94 14.08
N LYS A 125 14.27 -1.71 14.19
CA LYS A 125 14.07 -0.99 15.46
C LYS A 125 12.71 -1.24 16.12
N THR A 126 11.78 -1.85 15.41
CA THR A 126 10.46 -2.25 15.89
C THR A 126 10.33 -3.77 15.84
N HIS A 127 9.47 -4.37 16.67
CA HIS A 127 9.28 -5.83 16.71
C HIS A 127 7.92 -6.29 16.15
N ARG A 128 6.97 -5.35 16.05
CA ARG A 128 5.55 -5.55 15.79
C ARG A 128 5.04 -4.68 14.64
N LEU A 129 5.90 -3.88 14.02
CA LEU A 129 5.63 -3.27 12.73
C LEU A 129 5.60 -4.35 11.63
N VAL A 130 4.52 -4.33 10.85
CA VAL A 130 4.29 -5.13 9.67
C VAL A 130 4.10 -4.19 8.47
N LEU A 131 4.72 -4.52 7.35
CA LEU A 131 4.62 -3.78 6.09
C LEU A 131 3.81 -4.54 5.05
N LEU A 132 2.89 -3.82 4.39
CA LEU A 132 2.28 -4.25 3.13
C LEU A 132 2.66 -3.24 2.05
N LEU A 133 3.45 -3.68 1.07
CA LEU A 133 4.01 -2.83 0.03
C LEU A 133 3.29 -3.12 -1.29
N CYS A 134 2.51 -2.18 -1.82
CA CYS A 134 1.89 -2.34 -3.12
C CYS A 134 2.80 -1.73 -4.19
N SER A 135 3.27 -2.52 -5.15
CA SER A 135 4.19 -2.05 -6.20
C SER A 135 3.84 -2.66 -7.55
N THR A 136 4.32 -2.10 -8.65
CA THR A 136 4.11 -2.70 -9.99
C THR A 136 5.07 -3.85 -10.27
N THR A 137 6.22 -3.88 -9.60
CA THR A 137 7.24 -4.93 -9.74
C THR A 137 7.44 -5.69 -8.43
N PRO A 138 7.90 -6.95 -8.48
CA PRO A 138 8.29 -7.68 -7.28
C PRO A 138 9.49 -7.02 -6.59
N LEU A 139 9.55 -7.14 -5.26
CA LEU A 139 10.69 -6.72 -4.45
C LEU A 139 11.56 -7.94 -4.15
N HIS A 140 12.62 -8.15 -4.93
CA HIS A 140 13.50 -9.32 -4.77
C HIS A 140 14.44 -9.23 -3.57
N GLU A 141 14.79 -8.01 -3.17
CA GLU A 141 15.70 -7.75 -2.06
C GLU A 141 14.99 -7.68 -0.70
N SER A 142 15.64 -8.22 0.32
CA SER A 142 15.26 -8.05 1.73
C SER A 142 15.32 -6.58 2.15
N LEU A 143 14.48 -6.20 3.12
CA LEU A 143 14.57 -4.92 3.82
C LEU A 143 15.44 -5.13 5.06
N GLY A 144 16.74 -4.90 4.92
CA GLY A 144 17.74 -5.28 5.93
C GLY A 144 17.76 -6.81 6.09
N SER A 145 17.60 -7.30 7.33
CA SER A 145 17.50 -8.73 7.62
C SER A 145 16.09 -9.33 7.41
N THR A 146 15.10 -8.49 7.04
CA THR A 146 13.71 -8.96 6.90
C THR A 146 13.42 -9.36 5.46
N LYS A 147 13.15 -10.66 5.25
CA LYS A 147 12.70 -11.19 3.96
C LYS A 147 11.33 -10.61 3.60
N VAL A 148 11.22 -10.05 2.40
CA VAL A 148 9.96 -9.60 1.81
C VAL A 148 9.31 -10.77 1.06
N VAL A 149 8.05 -11.09 1.37
CA VAL A 149 7.29 -12.11 0.64
C VAL A 149 6.48 -11.45 -0.47
N ASN A 150 6.77 -11.80 -1.72
CA ASN A 150 6.04 -11.31 -2.88
C ASN A 150 4.74 -12.09 -3.09
N VAL A 151 3.67 -11.36 -3.36
CA VAL A 151 2.33 -11.86 -3.68
C VAL A 151 1.92 -11.21 -4.98
N GLU A 152 1.88 -12.02 -6.03
CA GLU A 152 1.38 -11.56 -7.32
C GLU A 152 -0.15 -11.45 -7.28
N LEU A 153 -0.66 -10.30 -7.72
CA LEU A 153 -2.07 -10.16 -8.08
C LEU A 153 -2.25 -10.64 -9.51
N THR A 154 -2.82 -11.83 -9.62
CA THR A 154 -3.42 -12.28 -10.87
C THR A 154 -4.72 -11.50 -11.07
N GLY A 155 -4.97 -11.07 -12.30
CA GLY A 155 -6.23 -10.42 -12.66
C GLY A 155 -7.43 -11.30 -12.37
N LEU A 156 -8.62 -10.72 -12.45
CA LEU A 156 -9.85 -11.50 -12.43
C LEU A 156 -10.04 -12.15 -13.80
N ASP A 157 -10.49 -13.41 -13.82
CA ASP A 157 -11.00 -14.01 -15.04
C ASP A 157 -12.19 -13.21 -15.60
N ASP A 158 -12.53 -13.43 -16.87
CA ASP A 158 -13.57 -12.66 -17.56
C ASP A 158 -14.92 -12.73 -16.85
N ALA A 159 -15.28 -13.90 -16.33
CA ALA A 159 -16.53 -14.11 -15.61
C ALA A 159 -16.60 -13.30 -14.31
N ARG A 160 -15.52 -13.28 -13.51
CA ARG A 160 -15.41 -12.48 -12.29
C ARG A 160 -15.33 -10.99 -12.59
N SER A 161 -14.62 -10.61 -13.65
CA SER A 161 -14.56 -9.23 -14.14
C SER A 161 -15.95 -8.73 -14.53
N ALA A 162 -16.69 -9.50 -15.33
CA ALA A 162 -18.06 -9.20 -15.71
C ALA A 162 -18.99 -9.14 -14.49
N SER A 163 -18.86 -10.08 -13.54
CA SER A 163 -19.64 -10.05 -12.30
C SER A 163 -19.36 -8.79 -11.47
N LEU A 164 -18.10 -8.37 -11.38
CA LEU A 164 -17.71 -7.17 -10.65
C LEU A 164 -18.21 -5.89 -11.35
N LEU A 165 -18.14 -5.86 -12.68
CA LEU A 165 -18.74 -4.81 -13.50
C LEU A 165 -20.25 -4.71 -13.25
N LEU A 166 -20.99 -5.80 -13.38
CA LEU A 166 -22.45 -5.86 -13.18
C LEU A 166 -22.86 -5.41 -11.77
N ARG A 167 -22.04 -5.71 -10.75
CA ARG A 167 -22.29 -5.22 -9.37
C ARG A 167 -22.12 -3.71 -9.20
N ARG A 168 -21.32 -3.06 -10.06
CA ARG A 168 -21.07 -1.61 -10.03
C ARG A 168 -21.94 -0.83 -10.99
N VAL A 169 -22.48 -1.48 -12.02
CA VAL A 169 -23.42 -0.85 -12.94
C VAL A 169 -24.77 -0.78 -12.25
N HIS A 170 -25.14 0.42 -11.80
CA HIS A 170 -26.43 0.70 -11.18
C HIS A 170 -27.52 1.11 -12.19
N ARG A 171 -27.32 0.83 -13.49
CA ARG A 171 -28.30 1.09 -14.56
C ARG A 171 -28.51 -0.13 -15.45
N PRO A 172 -29.66 -0.25 -16.13
CA PRO A 172 -29.80 -1.23 -17.20
C PRO A 172 -28.69 -1.06 -18.25
N LEU A 173 -28.08 -2.18 -18.63
CA LEU A 173 -27.15 -2.22 -19.75
C LEU A 173 -27.95 -2.23 -21.05
N SER A 174 -27.53 -1.42 -22.01
CA SER A 174 -28.09 -1.31 -23.34
C SER A 174 -27.11 -1.86 -24.37
N PRO A 175 -27.55 -2.30 -25.57
CA PRO A 175 -26.63 -2.73 -26.62
C PRO A 175 -25.54 -1.70 -26.95
N GLY A 176 -25.85 -0.40 -26.84
CA GLY A 176 -24.89 0.70 -27.05
C GLY A 176 -23.72 0.73 -26.06
N ASP A 177 -23.81 0.00 -24.94
CA ASP A 177 -22.71 -0.13 -23.97
C ASP A 177 -21.65 -1.14 -24.41
N PHE A 178 -21.95 -1.94 -25.45
CA PHE A 178 -21.09 -3.00 -25.98
C PHE A 178 -20.66 -2.75 -27.43
N LEU A 179 -21.23 -1.76 -28.10
CA LEU A 179 -20.83 -1.36 -29.45
C LEU A 179 -19.54 -0.53 -29.33
N GLU A 180 -18.45 -1.02 -29.89
CA GLU A 180 -17.14 -0.41 -29.80
C GLU A 180 -17.13 1.03 -30.33
N ALA A 181 -16.42 1.90 -29.62
CA ALA A 181 -15.99 3.18 -30.15
C ALA A 181 -14.84 2.94 -31.14
N GLU A 182 -15.16 2.49 -32.35
CA GLU A 182 -14.19 2.30 -33.45
C GLU A 182 -13.37 3.56 -33.78
N GLY A 183 -13.64 4.73 -33.17
CA GLY A 183 -12.95 5.99 -33.43
C GLY A 183 -12.02 6.55 -32.34
N ILE A 184 -11.82 5.89 -31.19
CA ILE A 184 -11.04 6.53 -30.08
C ILE A 184 -9.55 6.17 -30.09
N SER A 185 -9.14 5.09 -30.77
CA SER A 185 -7.73 4.66 -30.80
C SER A 185 -6.87 5.40 -31.85
N GLU A 186 -7.46 5.89 -32.94
CA GLU A 186 -6.70 6.55 -34.03
C GLU A 186 -6.37 8.03 -33.77
N ALA A 187 -7.11 8.73 -32.91
CA ALA A 187 -6.93 10.17 -32.68
C ALA A 187 -5.74 10.55 -31.77
N ARG A 188 -4.93 9.61 -31.29
CA ARG A 188 -3.77 9.88 -30.41
C ARG A 188 -2.40 9.76 -31.08
N HIS A 189 -2.34 9.47 -32.39
CA HIS A 189 -1.07 9.30 -33.10
C HIS A 189 -0.71 10.36 -34.15
N VAL A 190 -1.44 11.47 -34.26
CA VAL A 190 -1.08 12.56 -35.20
C VAL A 190 -0.91 13.88 -34.47
N ALA A 191 0.32 14.14 -34.03
CA ALA A 191 0.87 15.49 -33.97
C ALA A 191 2.28 15.46 -34.58
N PRO A 192 2.41 15.73 -35.89
CA PRO A 192 3.67 16.09 -36.50
C PRO A 192 3.82 17.63 -36.51
N GLY A 193 4.99 18.12 -36.08
CA GLY A 193 5.46 19.49 -36.33
C GLY A 193 5.30 20.45 -35.18
#